data_AF-A0A6J4V2R3-F1
#
_entry.id   AF-A0A6J4V2R3-F1
#
_cell.length_a   1.000
_cell.length_b   1.000
_cell.length_c   1.000
_cell.angle_alpha   90.00
_cell.angle_beta   90.00
_cell.angle_gamma   90.00
#
_symmetry.space_group_name_H-M   'P 1'
#
loop_
_entity.id
_entity.type
_entity.pdbx_description
1 polymer ?
#
loop_
_entity_poly.entity_id
_entity_poly.type
_entity_poly.pdbx_seq_one_letter_code
_entity_poly.pdbx_strand_id
1 'polypeptide(L)'
;SADDVRTFAESLDVPIVEDPSNRDPAFRRNAIRHDVLPRLEAIAPGAEGCLARFARLAGDDSDELERQAREALMEVGTPQVLDRGWLLERPLAIQRRIVTQWFGGLAGGVELSENRIEQVLTVARTNGGVREIEVGSRWSIVVRRVDLVVTRPRPDRR
;
A
#
# COMPACT_ATOMS: atom_id res chain seq x y z
N SER A 1 -1.98 -26.42 4.98
CA SER A 1 -2.59 -26.28 3.64
C SER A 1 -4.11 -26.45 3.77
N ALA A 2 -4.90 -26.24 2.71
CA ALA A 2 -6.34 -26.53 2.77
C ALA A 2 -6.61 -28.04 2.95
N ASP A 3 -5.74 -28.89 2.41
CA ASP A 3 -5.82 -30.34 2.58
C ASP A 3 -5.47 -30.74 4.02
N ASP A 4 -4.49 -30.10 4.66
CA ASP A 4 -4.15 -30.39 6.07
C ASP A 4 -5.33 -30.06 7.01
N VAL A 5 -6.08 -28.98 6.72
CA VAL A 5 -7.28 -28.61 7.50
C VAL A 5 -8.41 -29.61 7.27
N ARG A 6 -8.56 -30.11 6.03
CA ARG A 6 -9.54 -31.15 5.70
C ARG A 6 -9.21 -32.46 6.44
N THR A 7 -7.97 -32.92 6.33
CA THR A 7 -7.48 -34.13 7.02
C THR A 7 -7.60 -34.01 8.54
N PHE A 8 -7.34 -32.82 9.10
CA PHE A 8 -7.52 -32.59 10.53
C PHE A 8 -9.00 -32.61 10.95
N ALA A 9 -9.90 -31.99 10.18
CA ALA A 9 -11.34 -32.02 10.43
C ALA A 9 -11.92 -33.44 10.33
N GLU A 10 -11.48 -34.21 9.34
CA GLU A 10 -11.81 -35.64 9.19
C GLU A 10 -11.32 -36.46 10.40
N SER A 11 -10.11 -36.18 10.91
CA SER A 11 -9.58 -36.86 12.09
C SER A 11 -10.36 -36.58 13.39
N LEU A 12 -11.13 -35.49 13.41
CA LEU A 12 -11.97 -35.07 14.54
C LEU A 12 -13.46 -35.39 14.34
N ASP A 13 -13.81 -36.09 13.26
CA ASP A 13 -15.19 -36.41 12.86
C ASP A 13 -16.10 -35.16 12.78
N VAL A 14 -15.51 -34.02 12.40
CA VAL A 14 -16.23 -32.76 12.22
C VAL A 14 -16.83 -32.75 10.82
N PRO A 15 -18.18 -32.64 10.68
CA PRO A 15 -18.81 -32.61 9.36
C PRO A 15 -18.35 -31.39 8.56
N ILE A 16 -17.80 -31.65 7.37
CA ILE A 16 -17.31 -30.61 6.47
C ILE A 16 -18.46 -30.18 5.56
N VAL A 17 -18.87 -28.92 5.67
CA VAL A 17 -19.84 -28.31 4.76
C VAL A 17 -19.09 -27.61 3.64
N GLU A 18 -19.30 -28.04 2.39
CA GLU A 18 -18.78 -27.33 1.23
C GLU A 18 -19.66 -26.12 0.91
N ASP A 19 -19.18 -24.92 1.23
CA ASP A 19 -19.83 -23.67 0.81
C ASP A 19 -19.70 -23.50 -0.73
N PRO A 20 -20.81 -23.42 -1.48
CA PRO A 20 -20.81 -23.24 -2.93
C PRO A 20 -20.04 -21.98 -3.39
N SER A 21 -19.99 -20.94 -2.55
CA SER A 21 -19.25 -19.71 -2.84
C SER A 21 -17.74 -19.92 -2.94
N ASN A 22 -17.19 -21.03 -2.42
CA ASN A 22 -15.77 -21.37 -2.55
C ASN A 22 -15.36 -21.77 -3.98
N ARG A 23 -16.33 -22.04 -4.85
CA ARG A 23 -16.12 -22.42 -6.26
C ARG A 23 -16.70 -21.39 -7.23
N ASP A 24 -17.32 -20.33 -6.73
CA ASP A 24 -17.92 -19.30 -7.57
C ASP A 24 -16.82 -18.41 -8.20
N PRO A 25 -16.66 -18.42 -9.54
CA PRO A 25 -15.64 -17.65 -10.24
C PRO A 25 -15.92 -16.14 -10.27
N ALA A 26 -17.12 -15.68 -9.86
CA ALA A 26 -17.41 -14.25 -9.68
C ALA A 26 -16.48 -13.61 -8.63
N PHE A 27 -15.99 -14.40 -7.67
CA PHE A 27 -14.96 -13.96 -6.75
C PHE A 27 -13.57 -14.10 -7.38
N ARG A 28 -12.87 -12.97 -7.58
CA ARG A 28 -11.52 -12.93 -8.16
C ARG A 28 -10.53 -13.90 -7.51
N ARG A 29 -10.63 -14.10 -6.19
CA ARG A 29 -9.79 -15.07 -5.46
C ARG A 29 -10.00 -16.49 -5.96
N ASN A 30 -11.25 -16.88 -6.21
CA ASN A 30 -11.58 -18.22 -6.69
C ASN A 30 -11.16 -18.41 -8.14
N ALA A 31 -11.38 -17.41 -8.99
CA ALA A 31 -10.89 -17.44 -10.37
C ALA A 31 -9.36 -17.59 -10.42
N ILE A 32 -8.62 -16.84 -9.59
CA ILE A 32 -7.16 -16.99 -9.50
C ILE A 32 -6.80 -18.42 -9.04
N ARG A 33 -7.48 -18.93 -8.02
CA ARG A 33 -7.17 -20.24 -7.43
C ARG A 33 -7.48 -21.41 -8.36
N HIS A 34 -8.61 -21.38 -9.05
CA HIS A 34 -9.11 -22.51 -9.83
C HIS A 34 -8.72 -22.42 -11.31
N ASP A 35 -8.53 -21.22 -11.85
CA ASP A 35 -8.24 -21.03 -13.28
C ASP A 35 -6.80 -20.62 -13.58
N VAL A 36 -6.18 -19.78 -12.73
CA VAL A 36 -4.86 -19.19 -13.01
C VAL A 36 -3.72 -20.02 -12.42
N LEU A 37 -3.75 -20.30 -11.11
CA LEU A 37 -2.68 -21.03 -10.43
C LEU A 37 -2.43 -22.42 -11.03
N PRO A 38 -3.45 -23.24 -11.35
CA PRO A 38 -3.21 -24.56 -11.94
C PRO A 38 -2.54 -24.48 -13.32
N ARG A 39 -2.84 -23.45 -14.11
CA ARG A 39 -2.19 -23.24 -15.41
C ARG A 39 -0.73 -22.82 -15.24
N LEU A 40 -0.43 -21.97 -14.26
CA LEU A 40 0.95 -21.60 -13.93
C LEU A 40 1.75 -22.80 -13.46
N GLU A 41 1.17 -23.65 -12.61
CA GLU A 41 1.79 -24.88 -12.11
C GLU A 41 2.06 -25.88 -13.25
N ALA A 42 1.15 -25.99 -14.22
CA ALA A 42 1.35 -26.83 -15.40
C ALA A 42 2.49 -26.34 -16.32
N ILE A 43 2.71 -25.02 -16.40
CA ILE A 43 3.81 -24.42 -17.19
C ILE A 43 5.15 -24.52 -16.46
N ALA A 44 5.13 -24.29 -15.15
CA ALA A 44 6.32 -24.26 -14.30
C ALA A 44 6.01 -24.97 -12.96
N PRO A 45 6.34 -26.28 -12.84
CA PRO A 45 6.13 -27.02 -11.60
C PRO A 45 6.81 -26.35 -10.40
N GLY A 46 6.08 -26.17 -9.30
CA GLY A 46 6.48 -25.45 -8.10
C GLY A 46 6.20 -23.95 -8.12
N ALA A 47 5.53 -23.41 -9.15
CA ALA A 47 5.20 -21.99 -9.26
C ALA A 47 4.34 -21.52 -8.09
N GLU A 48 3.32 -22.28 -7.67
CA GLU A 48 2.46 -21.90 -6.54
C GLU A 48 3.28 -21.71 -5.26
N GLY A 49 4.13 -22.69 -4.93
CA GLY A 49 4.99 -22.63 -3.73
C GLY A 49 6.02 -21.51 -3.79
N CYS A 50 6.59 -21.24 -4.96
CA CYS A 50 7.52 -20.13 -5.18
C CYS A 50 6.83 -18.76 -5.01
N LEU A 51 5.64 -18.58 -5.59
CA LEU A 51 4.85 -17.35 -5.45
C LEU A 51 4.40 -17.14 -4.01
N ALA A 52 3.96 -18.18 -3.32
CA ALA A 52 3.58 -18.11 -1.91
C ALA A 52 4.78 -17.72 -1.02
N ARG A 53 5.97 -18.27 -1.29
CA ARG A 53 7.19 -17.90 -0.57
C ARG A 53 7.60 -16.45 -0.86
N PHE A 54 7.56 -16.03 -2.12
CA PHE A 54 7.86 -14.66 -2.51
C PHE A 54 6.89 -13.67 -1.85
N ALA A 55 5.58 -13.95 -1.88
CA ALA A 55 4.58 -13.10 -1.27
C ALA A 55 4.79 -12.94 0.25
N ARG A 56 5.20 -14.01 0.95
CA ARG A 56 5.56 -13.93 2.38
C ARG A 56 6.76 -13.02 2.61
N LEU A 57 7.87 -13.27 1.91
CA LEU A 57 9.09 -12.47 2.06
C LEU A 57 8.84 -10.99 1.72
N ALA A 58 8.12 -10.73 0.63
CA ALA A 58 7.75 -9.36 0.24
C ALA A 58 6.80 -8.70 1.27
N GLY A 59 5.95 -9.49 1.93
CA GLY A 59 5.13 -9.04 3.05
C GLY A 59 5.99 -8.60 4.23
N ASP A 60 6.90 -9.47 4.70
CA ASP A 60 7.83 -9.19 5.79
C ASP A 60 8.67 -7.94 5.50
N ASP A 61 9.21 -7.83 4.29
CA ASP A 61 9.96 -6.64 3.83
C ASP A 61 9.09 -5.38 3.83
N SER A 62 7.83 -5.48 3.38
CA SER A 62 6.92 -4.32 3.35
C SER A 62 6.57 -3.84 4.74
N ASP A 63 6.30 -4.76 5.67
CA ASP A 63 5.95 -4.47 7.06
C ASP A 63 7.11 -3.73 7.76
N GLU A 64 8.35 -4.18 7.52
CA GLU A 64 9.54 -3.54 8.04
C GLU A 64 9.74 -2.13 7.46
N LEU A 65 9.59 -1.95 6.14
CA LEU A 65 9.67 -0.64 5.50
C LEU A 65 8.57 0.31 6.00
N GLU A 66 7.36 -0.21 6.26
CA GLU A 66 6.29 0.57 6.85
C GLU A 66 6.59 0.98 8.30
N ARG A 67 7.19 0.09 9.09
CA ARG A 67 7.64 0.38 10.45
C ARG A 67 8.69 1.49 10.45
N GLN A 68 9.71 1.41 9.60
CA GLN A 68 10.72 2.45 9.46
C GLN A 68 10.13 3.81 9.07
N ALA A 69 9.14 3.83 8.17
CA ALA A 69 8.46 5.06 7.80
C ALA A 69 7.64 5.65 8.97
N ARG A 70 6.96 4.80 9.76
CA ARG A 70 6.24 5.24 10.97
C ARG A 70 7.19 5.83 11.99
N GLU A 71 8.33 5.19 12.24
CA GLU A 71 9.35 5.66 13.17
C GLU A 71 9.95 6.99 12.75
N ALA A 72 10.31 7.12 11.47
CA ALA A 72 10.78 8.38 10.93
C ALA A 72 9.75 9.51 11.12
N LEU A 73 8.46 9.23 10.91
CA LEU A 73 7.40 10.22 11.12
C LEU A 73 7.20 10.63 12.59
N MET A 74 7.50 9.75 13.54
CA MET A 74 7.46 10.09 14.97
C MET A 74 8.52 11.11 15.37
N GLU A 75 9.60 11.26 14.60
CA GLU A 75 10.62 12.30 14.80
C GLU A 75 10.15 13.69 14.32
N VAL A 76 9.10 13.75 13.49
CA VAL A 76 8.61 15.00 12.90
C VAL A 76 7.68 15.72 13.89
N GLY A 77 8.13 16.87 14.39
CA GLY A 77 7.41 17.60 15.46
C GLY A 77 6.10 18.28 15.06
N THR A 78 5.84 18.54 13.76
CA THR A 78 4.61 19.21 13.31
C THR A 78 3.81 18.32 12.35
N PRO A 79 2.61 17.84 12.72
CA PRO A 79 1.88 16.87 11.91
C PRO A 79 1.53 17.37 10.50
N GLN A 80 1.24 18.66 10.32
CA GLN A 80 0.76 19.23 9.05
C GLN A 80 1.88 19.61 8.07
N VAL A 81 3.14 19.62 8.52
CA VAL A 81 4.28 20.13 7.75
C VAL A 81 5.38 19.07 7.73
N LEU A 82 5.80 18.69 6.54
CA LEU A 82 6.86 17.72 6.33
C LEU A 82 8.07 18.42 5.74
N ASP A 83 9.23 18.35 6.40
CA ASP A 83 10.46 18.94 5.87
C ASP A 83 10.87 18.24 4.57
N ARG A 84 11.13 19.05 3.53
CA ARG A 84 11.43 18.57 2.19
C ARG A 84 12.83 17.95 2.09
N GLY A 85 13.82 18.56 2.74
CA GLY A 85 15.20 18.07 2.70
C GLY A 85 15.30 16.72 3.40
N TRP A 86 14.79 16.66 4.63
CA TRP A 86 14.69 15.46 5.45
C TRP A 86 13.97 14.32 4.74
N LEU A 87 12.86 14.61 4.04
CA LEU A 87 12.16 13.59 3.24
C LEU A 87 13.06 13.07 2.12
N LEU A 88 13.71 13.94 1.37
CA LEU A 88 14.50 13.57 0.20
C LEU A 88 15.81 12.85 0.52
N GLU A 89 16.32 13.01 1.74
CA GLU A 89 17.48 12.26 2.25
C GLU A 89 17.16 10.78 2.52
N ARG A 90 15.88 10.41 2.66
CA ARG A 90 15.49 9.02 2.89
C ARG A 90 15.53 8.18 1.60
N PRO A 91 15.71 6.86 1.68
CA PRO A 91 15.56 5.98 0.52
C PRO A 91 14.18 6.09 -0.12
N LEU A 92 14.08 5.98 -1.46
CA LEU A 92 12.82 6.19 -2.19
C LEU A 92 11.66 5.32 -1.67
N ALA A 93 11.93 4.06 -1.31
CA ALA A 93 10.93 3.16 -0.75
C ALA A 93 10.32 3.66 0.57
N ILE A 94 11.13 4.37 1.37
CA ILE A 94 10.72 5.02 2.62
C ILE A 94 10.01 6.34 2.32
N GLN A 95 10.50 7.14 1.36
CA GLN A 95 9.84 8.40 0.95
C GLN A 95 8.37 8.17 0.57
N ARG A 96 8.09 7.15 -0.25
CA ARG A 96 6.73 6.77 -0.65
C ARG A 96 5.85 6.48 0.55
N ARG A 97 6.34 5.64 1.48
CA ARG A 97 5.62 5.24 2.68
C ARG A 97 5.40 6.40 3.65
N ILE A 98 6.40 7.27 3.82
CA ILE A 98 6.28 8.50 4.61
C ILE A 98 5.16 9.38 4.03
N VAL A 99 5.16 9.66 2.72
CA VAL A 99 4.13 10.49 2.09
C VAL A 99 2.73 9.89 2.27
N THR A 100 2.59 8.58 2.07
CA THR A 100 1.32 7.86 2.27
C THR A 100 0.84 7.96 3.72
N GLN A 101 1.68 7.61 4.68
CA GLN A 101 1.31 7.57 6.11
C GLN A 101 1.07 8.97 6.68
N TRP A 102 1.92 9.93 6.32
CA TRP A 102 1.78 11.33 6.72
C TRP A 102 0.45 11.92 6.25
N PHE A 103 0.13 11.75 4.96
CA PHE A 103 -1.13 12.21 4.42
C PHE A 103 -2.32 11.47 5.06
N GLY A 104 -2.26 10.14 5.12
CA GLY A 104 -3.35 9.32 5.68
C GLY A 104 -3.67 9.68 7.13
N GLY A 105 -2.65 9.96 7.94
CA GLY A 105 -2.83 10.41 9.34
C GLY A 105 -3.57 11.75 9.46
N LEU A 106 -3.38 12.67 8.52
CA LEU A 106 -4.04 13.98 8.51
C LEU A 106 -5.41 13.96 7.82
N ALA A 107 -5.57 13.12 6.79
CA ALA A 107 -6.76 13.06 5.95
C ALA A 107 -7.82 12.08 6.48
N GLY A 108 -7.62 11.50 7.66
CA GLY A 108 -8.57 10.57 8.28
C GLY A 108 -8.60 9.19 7.60
N GLY A 109 -7.43 8.68 7.21
CA GLY A 109 -7.28 7.37 6.57
C GLY A 109 -7.53 7.36 5.06
N VAL A 110 -7.64 8.52 4.42
CA VAL A 110 -7.70 8.59 2.96
C VAL A 110 -6.35 8.16 2.37
N GLU A 111 -6.37 7.16 1.50
CA GLU A 111 -5.18 6.68 0.81
C GLU A 111 -4.83 7.54 -0.41
N LEU A 112 -3.55 7.79 -0.59
CA LEU A 112 -3.03 8.37 -1.83
C LEU A 112 -2.84 7.27 -2.87
N SER A 113 -3.24 7.55 -4.12
CA SER A 113 -2.88 6.68 -5.22
C SER A 113 -1.38 6.74 -5.51
N GLU A 114 -0.82 5.65 -6.03
CA GLU A 114 0.60 5.57 -6.41
C GLU A 114 1.00 6.71 -7.34
N ASN A 115 0.19 7.01 -8.35
CA ASN A 115 0.45 8.13 -9.27
C ASN A 115 0.59 9.48 -8.52
N ARG A 116 -0.27 9.74 -7.54
CA ARG A 116 -0.20 10.98 -6.74
C ARG A 116 1.02 11.00 -5.84
N ILE A 117 1.39 9.88 -5.24
CA ILE A 117 2.63 9.76 -4.45
C ILE A 117 3.84 10.11 -5.34
N GLU A 118 3.94 9.49 -6.52
CA GLU A 118 5.04 9.77 -7.44
C GLU A 118 5.04 11.22 -7.93
N GLN A 119 3.87 11.81 -8.17
CA GLN A 119 3.76 13.22 -8.56
C GLN A 119 4.27 14.15 -7.45
N VAL A 120 3.91 13.89 -6.19
CA VAL A 120 4.40 14.64 -5.02
C VAL A 120 5.92 14.54 -4.93
N LEU A 121 6.48 13.34 -5.00
CA LEU A 121 7.92 13.13 -4.91
C LEU A 121 8.68 13.74 -6.10
N THR A 122 8.11 13.70 -7.30
CA THR A 122 8.69 14.34 -8.49
C THR A 122 8.76 15.85 -8.30
N VAL A 123 7.68 16.47 -7.84
CA VAL A 123 7.65 17.92 -7.57
C VAL A 123 8.58 18.27 -6.41
N ALA A 124 8.66 17.46 -5.36
CA ALA A 124 9.60 17.64 -4.27
C ALA A 124 11.07 17.55 -4.72
N ARG A 125 11.41 16.82 -5.77
CA ARG A 125 12.78 16.76 -6.31
C ARG A 125 13.14 17.91 -7.23
N THR A 126 12.16 18.52 -7.89
CA THR A 126 12.43 19.60 -8.85
C THR A 126 12.63 20.93 -8.14
N ASN A 127 13.66 21.67 -8.54
CA ASN A 127 13.81 23.06 -8.11
C ASN A 127 12.76 23.90 -8.84
N GLY A 128 11.82 24.47 -8.10
CA GLY A 128 10.72 25.27 -8.61
C GLY A 128 10.07 26.08 -7.51
N GLY A 129 9.19 27.00 -7.89
CA GLY A 129 8.35 27.76 -6.94
C GLY A 129 7.34 26.86 -6.21
N VAL A 130 6.39 27.48 -5.52
CA VAL A 130 5.32 26.75 -4.83
C VAL A 130 4.45 26.01 -5.85
N ARG A 131 4.17 24.74 -5.60
CA ARG A 131 3.32 23.89 -6.44
C ARG A 131 2.25 23.23 -5.58
N GLU A 132 1.01 23.27 -6.03
CA GLU A 132 -0.10 22.60 -5.39
C GLU A 132 -0.48 21.35 -6.19
N ILE A 133 -0.68 20.24 -5.48
CA ILE A 133 -1.06 18.96 -6.05
C ILE A 133 -2.37 18.53 -5.40
N GLU A 134 -3.43 18.48 -6.19
CA GLU A 134 -4.71 17.94 -5.74
C GLU A 134 -4.59 16.43 -5.59
N VAL A 135 -4.88 15.93 -4.39
CA VAL A 135 -4.75 14.51 -4.03
C VAL A 135 -6.09 13.87 -3.67
N GLY A 136 -7.19 14.56 -3.97
CA GLY A 136 -8.56 14.12 -3.81
C GLY A 136 -9.52 15.30 -3.91
N SER A 137 -10.82 15.08 -3.69
CA SER A 137 -11.84 16.13 -3.81
C SER A 137 -11.80 17.19 -2.70
N ARG A 138 -11.03 16.96 -1.63
CA ARG A 138 -11.01 17.80 -0.42
C ARG A 138 -9.62 18.08 0.13
N TRP A 139 -8.58 17.65 -0.58
CA TRP A 139 -7.21 17.76 -0.08
C TRP A 139 -6.22 18.08 -1.20
N SER A 140 -5.30 18.97 -0.88
CA SER A 140 -4.14 19.29 -1.68
C SER A 140 -2.87 19.11 -0.85
N ILE A 141 -1.77 18.77 -1.51
CA ILE A 141 -0.42 18.85 -0.95
C ILE A 141 0.28 20.01 -1.65
N VAL A 142 0.67 21.01 -0.86
CA VAL A 142 1.44 22.16 -1.34
C VAL A 142 2.92 21.86 -1.09
N VAL A 143 3.69 21.73 -2.16
CA VAL A 143 5.14 21.59 -2.12
C VAL A 143 5.76 22.98 -2.23
N ARG A 144 6.52 23.38 -1.21
CA ARG A 144 7.26 24.64 -1.18
C ARG A 144 8.76 24.39 -1.28
N ARG A 145 9.53 25.46 -1.08
CA ARG A 145 10.98 25.41 -1.14
C ARG A 145 11.58 24.50 -0.08
N VAL A 146 11.06 24.53 1.15
CA VAL A 146 11.63 23.84 2.32
C VAL A 146 10.73 22.77 2.90
N ASP A 147 9.44 22.79 2.59
CA ASP A 147 8.45 21.90 3.21
C ASP A 147 7.36 21.45 2.23
N LEU A 148 6.62 20.43 2.66
CA LEU A 148 5.35 20.00 2.09
C LEU A 148 4.26 20.23 3.15
N VAL A 149 3.11 20.72 2.73
CA VAL A 149 1.99 21.02 3.63
C VAL A 149 0.70 20.42 3.09
N VAL A 150 -0.04 19.70 3.92
CA VAL A 150 -1.40 19.26 3.58
C VAL A 150 -2.37 20.41 3.83
N THR A 151 -3.16 20.76 2.82
CA THR A 151 -4.18 21.80 2.91
C THR A 151 -5.53 21.28 2.42
N ARG A 152 -6.63 21.84 2.95
CA ARG A 152 -7.92 21.75 2.27
C ARG A 152 -7.92 22.75 1.11
N PRO A 153 -8.42 22.40 -0.08
CA PRO A 153 -8.47 23.30 -1.20
C PRO A 153 -9.26 24.54 -0.79
N ARG A 154 -8.74 25.72 -1.15
CA ARG A 154 -9.49 26.97 -0.94
C ARG A 154 -10.77 26.87 -1.78
N PRO A 155 -11.95 27.23 -1.25
CA PRO A 155 -13.12 27.39 -2.10
C PRO A 155 -12.77 28.39 -3.20
N ASP A 156 -13.10 28.05 -4.44
CA ASP A 156 -12.87 28.86 -5.62
C ASP A 156 -13.31 30.30 -5.32
N ARG A 157 -12.37 31.26 -5.37
CA ARG A 157 -12.73 32.68 -5.37
C ARG A 157 -13.30 32.99 -6.75
N ARG A 158 -14.60 32.81 -6.91
CA ARG A 158 -15.37 33.42 -7.99
C ARG A 158 -15.46 34.92 -7.81
#